data_AF-A0A521L6G9-F1
#
_entry.id   AF-A0A521L6G9-F1
#
_cell.length_a   1.000
_cell.length_b   1.000
_cell.length_c   1.000
_cell.angle_alpha   90.00
_cell.angle_beta   90.00
_cell.angle_gamma   90.00
#
_symmetry.space_group_name_H-M   'P 1'
#
loop_
_entity.id
_entity.type
_entity.pdbx_description
1 polymer ?
#
loop_
_entity_poly.entity_id
_entity_poly.type
_entity_poly.pdbx_seq_one_letter_code
_entity_poly.pdbx_strand_id
1 'polypeptide(L)' 'MMQKETAARLLEAALSLDPGINRLDSLISRLDDPAEKAEFIEALGNILQILTRDFVFRIVREHPELDPDK' A
#
# COMPACT_ATOMS: atom_id res chain seq x y z
N MET A 1 -0.14 9.50 -21.03
CA MET A 1 -1.33 9.16 -20.24
C MET A 1 -1.43 7.65 -20.21
N MET A 2 -1.63 7.05 -19.04
CA MET A 2 -1.84 5.61 -18.93
C MET A 2 -3.20 5.22 -19.53
N GLN A 3 -3.32 4.02 -20.08
CA GLN A 3 -4.63 3.50 -20.49
C GLN A 3 -5.42 3.10 -19.24
N LYS A 4 -6.72 3.43 -19.20
CA LYS A 4 -7.59 3.19 -18.05
C LYS A 4 -7.60 1.73 -17.60
N GLU A 5 -7.64 0.78 -18.54
CA GLU A 5 -7.61 -0.65 -18.23
C GLU A 5 -6.31 -1.05 -17.52
N THR A 6 -5.17 -0.57 -18.02
CA THR A 6 -3.87 -0.78 -17.37
C THR A 6 -3.83 -0.16 -15.98
N ALA A 7 -4.37 1.05 -15.83
CA ALA A 7 -4.43 1.75 -14.54
C ALA A 7 -5.29 0.98 -13.53
N ALA A 8 -6.45 0.47 -13.94
CA ALA A 8 -7.31 -0.36 -13.10
C ALA A 8 -6.62 -1.64 -12.65
N ARG A 9 -5.93 -2.35 -13.55
CA ARG A 9 -5.18 -3.58 -13.21
C ARG A 9 -4.00 -3.31 -12.28
N LEU A 10 -3.32 -2.18 -12.43
CA LEU A 10 -2.24 -1.78 -11.52
C LEU A 10 -2.77 -1.43 -10.13
N LEU A 11 -3.91 -0.73 -10.06
CA LEU A 11 -4.57 -0.40 -8.79
C LEU A 11 -5.03 -1.67 -8.08
N GLU A 12 -5.71 -2.58 -8.79
CA GLU A 12 -6.13 -3.88 -8.27
C GLU A 12 -4.93 -4.68 -7.74
N ALA A 13 -3.83 -4.75 -8.51
CA ALA A 13 -2.62 -5.43 -8.08
C ALA A 13 -2.01 -4.80 -6.81
N ALA A 14 -1.98 -3.46 -6.71
CA ALA A 14 -1.48 -2.77 -5.53
C ALA A 14 -2.34 -3.07 -4.29
N LEU A 15 -3.66 -3.01 -4.41
CA LEU A 15 -4.61 -3.32 -3.33
C LEU A 15 -4.60 -4.80 -2.95
N SER A 16 -4.28 -5.70 -3.88
CA SER A 16 -4.17 -7.14 -3.59
C SER A 16 -3.03 -7.49 -2.62
N LEU A 17 -2.13 -6.54 -2.33
CA LEU A 17 -1.06 -6.71 -1.34
C LEU A 17 -1.56 -6.55 0.10
N ASP A 18 -2.73 -5.95 0.32
CA ASP A 18 -3.28 -5.67 1.65
C ASP A 18 -3.27 -6.87 2.60
N PRO A 19 -3.65 -8.10 2.19
CA PRO A 19 -3.58 -9.26 3.08
C PRO A 19 -2.15 -9.58 3.55
N GLY A 20 -1.15 -9.38 2.68
CA GLY A 20 0.26 -9.57 3.00
C GLY A 20 0.78 -8.49 3.97
N ILE A 21 0.40 -7.24 3.73
CA ILE A 21 0.73 -6.09 4.59
C ILE A 21 0.13 -6.27 5.98
N ASN A 22 -1.16 -6.60 6.06
CA ASN A 22 -1.86 -6.85 7.32
C ASN A 22 -1.25 -8.01 8.11
N ARG A 23 -0.74 -9.03 7.41
CA ARG A 23 -0.02 -10.14 8.03
C ARG A 23 1.32 -9.68 8.60
N LEU A 24 2.08 -8.85 7.88
CA LEU A 24 3.34 -8.28 8.38
C LEU A 24 3.07 -7.42 9.62
N ASP A 25 2.11 -6.51 9.57
CA ASP A 25 1.71 -5.68 10.71
C ASP A 25 1.36 -6.53 11.94
N SER A 26 0.55 -7.58 11.74
CA SER A 26 0.19 -8.52 12.79
C SER A 26 1.40 -9.22 13.42
N LEU A 27 2.42 -9.58 12.64
CA LEU A 27 3.64 -10.21 13.14
C LEU A 27 4.54 -9.22 13.87
N ILE A 28 4.73 -8.03 13.31
CA ILE A 28 5.51 -6.94 13.90
C ILE A 28 4.91 -6.51 15.23
N SER A 29 3.57 -6.48 15.34
CA SER A 29 2.87 -6.12 16.56
C SER A 29 3.19 -7.03 17.76
N ARG A 30 3.62 -8.28 17.49
CA ARG A 30 3.94 -9.31 18.48
C ARG A 30 5.41 -9.32 18.90
N LEU A 31 6.26 -8.45 18.34
CA LEU A 31 7.64 -8.33 18.77
C LEU A 31 7.72 -7.76 20.19
N ASP A 32 8.55 -8.39 21.01
CA ASP A 32 8.74 -8.03 22.42
C ASP A 32 9.73 -6.87 22.61
N ASP A 33 10.77 -6.79 21.77
CA ASP A 33 11.74 -5.70 21.80
C ASP A 33 11.14 -4.43 21.16
N PRO A 34 10.93 -3.35 21.93
CA PRO A 34 10.37 -2.12 21.39
C PRO A 34 11.26 -1.45 20.33
N ALA A 35 12.58 -1.60 20.41
CA ALA A 35 13.51 -1.00 19.44
C ALA A 35 13.43 -1.71 18.09
N GLU A 36 13.54 -3.05 18.09
CA GLU A 36 13.37 -3.87 16.89
C GLU A 36 11.97 -3.67 16.27
N LYS A 37 10.94 -3.63 17.10
CA LYS A 37 9.56 -3.36 16.65
C LYS A 37 9.43 -2.01 15.95
N ALA A 38 10.06 -0.96 16.48
CA ALA A 38 10.02 0.36 15.87
C ALA A 38 10.68 0.37 14.48
N GLU A 39 11.82 -0.30 14.32
CA GLU A 39 12.52 -0.42 13.02
C GLU A 39 11.63 -1.11 11.97
N PHE A 40 10.95 -2.20 12.34
CA PHE A 40 10.04 -2.88 11.42
C PHE A 40 8.76 -2.08 11.12
N ILE A 41 8.21 -1.35 12.09
CA ILE A 41 7.09 -0.43 11.86
C ILE A 41 7.47 0.64 10.83
N GLU A 42 8.66 1.23 10.96
CA GLU A 42 9.16 2.22 10.01
C GLU A 42 9.32 1.62 8.61
N ALA A 43 9.91 0.43 8.52
CA ALA A 43 10.06 -0.29 7.25
C ALA A 43 8.70 -0.57 6.59
N LEU A 44 7.69 -1.03 7.36
CA LEU A 44 6.34 -1.25 6.85
C LEU A 44 5.67 0.05 6.41
N GLY A 45 5.85 1.13 7.17
CA GLY A 45 5.35 2.48 6.83
C GLY A 45 5.92 2.98 5.50
N ASN A 46 7.20 2.73 5.22
CA ASN A 46 7.83 3.09 3.95
C ASN A 46 7.21 2.34 2.76
N ILE A 47 6.88 1.05 2.93
CA ILE A 47 6.19 0.26 1.89
C ILE A 47 4.80 0.84 1.62
N LEU A 48 4.03 1.10 2.69
CA LEU A 48 2.70 1.69 2.59
C LEU A 48 2.74 3.06 1.90
N GLN A 49 3.73 3.90 2.23
CA GLN A 49 3.90 5.20 1.60
C GLN A 49 4.11 5.07 0.08
N ILE A 50 4.91 4.11 -0.37
CA ILE A 50 5.16 3.87 -1.80
C ILE A 50 3.86 3.42 -2.48
N LEU A 51 3.15 2.45 -1.91
CA LEU A 51 1.90 1.95 -2.49
C LEU A 51 0.85 3.06 -2.59
N THR A 52 0.62 3.80 -1.51
CA THR A 52 -0.38 4.86 -1.48
C THR A 52 0.01 6.03 -2.38
N ARG A 53 1.23 6.55 -2.27
CA ARG A 53 1.64 7.78 -2.99
C ARG A 53 1.92 7.52 -4.46
N ASP A 54 2.68 6.46 -4.77
CA ASP A 54 3.26 6.27 -6.09
C ASP A 54 2.37 5.40 -7.00
N PHE A 55 1.50 4.56 -6.41
CA PHE A 55 0.51 3.78 -7.15
C PHE A 55 -0.89 4.39 -6.99
N VAL A 56 -1.50 4.34 -5.80
CA VAL A 56 -2.92 4.69 -5.61
C VAL A 56 -3.20 6.14 -6.00
N PHE A 57 -2.56 7.10 -5.33
CA PHE A 57 -2.81 8.53 -5.60
C PHE A 57 -2.41 8.95 -7.01
N ARG A 58 -1.35 8.36 -7.56
CA ARG A 58 -0.97 8.62 -8.95
C ARG A 58 -2.05 8.16 -9.92
N ILE A 59 -2.55 6.93 -9.75
CA ILE A 59 -3.59 6.34 -10.60
C ILE A 59 -4.89 7.13 -10.45
N VAL A 60 -5.34 7.41 -9.23
CA VAL A 60 -6.58 8.18 -8.97
C VAL A 60 -6.48 9.60 -9.51
N ARG A 61 -5.31 10.25 -9.45
CA ARG A 61 -5.12 11.58 -10.05
C ARG A 61 -5.24 11.56 -11.57
N GLU A 62 -4.73 10.51 -12.22
CA GLU A 62 -4.82 10.36 -13.69
C GLU A 62 -6.20 9.82 -14.14
N HIS A 63 -6.88 9.05 -13.28
CA HIS A 63 -8.18 8.40 -13.51
C HIS A 63 -9.07 8.51 -12.25
N PRO A 64 -9.69 9.67 -11.99
CA PRO A 64 -10.45 9.94 -10.75
C PRO A 64 -11.69 9.07 -10.53
N GLU A 65 -12.12 8.35 -11.56
CA GLU A 65 -13.21 7.38 -11.49
C GLU A 65 -12.79 6.00 -10.99
N LEU A 66 -11.49 5.76 -10.80
CA LEU A 66 -10.94 4.53 -10.19
C LEU A 66 -10.70 4.68 -8.68
N ASP A 67 -11.14 5.78 -8.07
CA ASP A 67 -10.98 6.04 -6.64
C ASP A 67 -11.69 4.96 -5.79
N PRO A 68 -10.97 4.17 -4.98
CA PRO A 68 -11.58 3.11 -4.17
C PRO A 68 -12.44 3.63 -3.02
N ASP A 69 -12.28 4.91 -2.64
CA ASP A 69 -13.01 5.53 -1.51
C ASP A 69 -14.28 6.29 -1.96
N LYS A 70 -14.63 6.23 -3.26
CA LYS A 70 -15.85 6.86 -3.82
C LYS A 70 -17.08 5.97 -3.84
#